data_AF-A0A8I1TAY7-F1
#
_entry.id   AF-A0A8I1TAY7-F1
#
_cell.length_a   1.000
_cell.length_b   1.000
_cell.length_c   1.000
_cell.angle_alpha   90.00
_cell.angle_beta   90.00
_cell.angle_gamma   90.00
#
_symmetry.space_group_name_H-M   'P 1'
#
loop_
_entity.id
_entity.type
_entity.pdbx_description
1 polymer ?
#
loop_
_entity_poly.entity_id
_entity_poly.type
_entity_poly.pdbx_seq_one_letter_code
_entity_poly.pdbx_strand_id
1 'polypeptide(L)'
;MVQVLKVSATEFARGFARYREEAFSTDVIEVTSHGRVIGGYLGAKELEHYQRLKQREREVFRAVDFDAEMLAELEGAEYGVVAK
;
A
#
# COMPACT_ATOMS: atom_id res chain seq x y z
N MET A 1 -11.45 2.21 -8.41
CA MET A 1 -11.36 2.44 -6.95
C MET A 1 -11.32 1.07 -6.29
N VAL A 2 -10.28 0.74 -5.52
CA VAL A 2 -10.23 -0.54 -4.80
C VAL A 2 -11.33 -0.51 -3.74
N GLN A 3 -12.26 -1.45 -3.80
CA GLN A 3 -13.36 -1.52 -2.83
C GLN A 3 -12.83 -2.22 -1.57
N VAL A 4 -12.42 -1.42 -0.59
CA VAL A 4 -11.87 -1.92 0.68
C VAL A 4 -13.00 -2.49 1.53
N LEU A 5 -12.88 -3.76 1.92
CA LEU A 5 -13.84 -4.43 2.78
C LEU A 5 -13.78 -3.81 4.19
N LYS A 6 -14.92 -3.33 4.70
CA LYS A 6 -15.04 -2.77 6.05
C LYS A 6 -15.78 -3.74 6.96
N VAL A 7 -15.18 -4.06 8.09
CA VAL A 7 -15.75 -4.99 9.09
C VAL A 7 -15.64 -4.41 10.49
N SER A 8 -16.53 -4.78 11.40
CA SER A 8 -16.36 -4.39 12.81
C SER A 8 -15.24 -5.22 13.47
N ALA A 9 -14.62 -4.67 14.52
CA ALA A 9 -13.59 -5.36 15.30
C ALA A 9 -14.08 -6.69 15.86
N THR A 10 -15.34 -6.75 16.30
CA THR A 10 -15.96 -7.96 16.83
C THR A 10 -16.17 -9.02 15.74
N GLU A 11 -16.63 -8.62 14.56
CA GLU A 11 -16.78 -9.54 13.42
C GLU A 11 -15.43 -10.04 12.95
N PHE A 12 -14.44 -9.15 12.81
CA PHE A 12 -13.09 -9.49 12.39
C PHE A 12 -12.46 -10.53 13.31
N ALA A 13 -12.55 -10.33 14.63
CA ALA A 13 -12.01 -11.27 15.62
C ALA A 13 -12.69 -12.64 15.56
N ARG A 14 -14.02 -12.69 15.40
CA ARG A 14 -14.77 -13.96 15.30
C ARG A 14 -14.51 -14.69 13.98
N GLY A 15 -14.31 -13.95 12.90
CA GLY A 15 -14.17 -14.48 11.54
C GLY A 15 -12.74 -14.52 11.01
N PHE A 16 -11.72 -14.44 11.88
CA PHE A 16 -10.35 -14.15 11.46
C PHE A 16 -9.83 -15.05 10.33
N ALA A 17 -10.09 -16.37 10.37
CA ALA A 17 -9.62 -17.29 9.34
C ALA A 17 -10.19 -16.96 7.95
N ARG A 18 -11.48 -16.60 7.88
CA ARG A 18 -12.15 -16.19 6.64
C ARG A 18 -11.59 -14.86 6.13
N TYR A 19 -11.47 -13.86 7.01
CA TYR A 19 -10.96 -12.55 6.61
C TYR A 19 -9.49 -12.58 6.21
N ARG A 20 -8.69 -13.47 6.79
CA ARG A 20 -7.34 -13.75 6.33
C ARG A 20 -7.34 -14.23 4.87
N GLU A 21 -8.26 -15.13 4.51
CA GLU A 21 -8.41 -15.61 3.12
C GLU A 21 -8.90 -14.51 2.17
N GLU A 22 -9.92 -13.73 2.58
CA GLU A 22 -10.43 -12.59 1.80
C GLU A 22 -9.37 -11.48 1.60
N ALA A 23 -8.46 -11.29 2.55
CA ALA A 23 -7.37 -10.32 2.41
C ALA A 23 -6.37 -10.69 1.30
N PHE A 24 -6.35 -11.94 0.81
CA PHE A 24 -5.58 -12.29 -0.39
C PHE A 24 -6.19 -11.73 -1.68
N SER A 25 -7.49 -11.42 -1.70
CA SER A 25 -8.20 -10.95 -2.90
C SER A 25 -8.59 -9.47 -2.87
N THR A 26 -8.67 -8.86 -1.68
CA THR A 26 -9.09 -7.46 -1.48
C THR A 26 -7.95 -6.51 -1.07
N ASP A 27 -6.72 -7.04 -0.95
CA ASP A 27 -5.48 -6.37 -0.52
C ASP A 27 -5.50 -5.85 0.94
N VAL A 28 -6.56 -5.14 1.33
CA VAL A 28 -6.75 -4.53 2.65
C VAL A 28 -8.16 -4.76 3.17
N ILE A 29 -8.26 -5.08 4.47
CA ILE A 29 -9.51 -5.08 5.22
C ILE A 29 -9.44 -3.96 6.26
N GLU A 30 -10.41 -3.04 6.24
CA GLU A 30 -10.54 -1.99 7.25
C GLU A 30 -11.33 -2.50 8.44
N VAL A 31 -10.71 -2.42 9.62
CA VAL A 31 -11.32 -2.80 10.89
C VAL A 31 -11.89 -1.56 11.55
N THR A 32 -13.18 -1.61 11.89
CA THR A 32 -13.93 -0.50 12.45
C THR A 32 -14.39 -0.77 13.88
N SER A 33 -14.52 0.29 14.68
CA SER A 33 -15.19 0.28 15.98
C SER A 33 -16.08 1.50 16.08
N HIS A 34 -17.34 1.30 16.49
CA HIS A 34 -18.34 2.37 16.58
C HIS A 34 -18.42 3.25 15.31
N GLY A 35 -18.32 2.62 14.13
CA GLY A 35 -18.39 3.31 12.83
C GLY A 35 -17.13 4.04 12.39
N ARG A 36 -16.03 3.96 13.16
CA ARG A 36 -14.73 4.57 12.82
C ARG A 36 -13.70 3.50 12.50
N VAL A 37 -12.86 3.73 11.49
CA VAL A 37 -11.70 2.87 11.22
C VAL A 37 -10.71 3.01 12.38
N ILE A 38 -10.36 1.88 13.00
CA ILE A 38 -9.37 1.81 14.08
C ILE A 38 -8.06 1.16 13.64
N GLY A 39 -8.06 0.48 12.49
CA GLY A 39 -6.90 -0.19 11.93
C GLY A 39 -7.25 -0.92 10.64
N GLY A 40 -6.25 -1.60 10.07
CA GLY A 40 -6.43 -2.43 8.89
C GLY A 40 -5.62 -3.71 8.96
N TYR A 41 -6.09 -4.73 8.25
CA TYR A 41 -5.40 -6.00 8.06
C TYR A 41 -4.93 -6.08 6.61
N LEU A 42 -3.63 -6.29 6.41
CA LEU A 42 -3.01 -6.46 5.11
C LEU A 42 -2.77 -7.95 4.86
N GLY A 43 -3.10 -8.43 3.66
CA GLY A 43 -2.62 -9.72 3.20
C GLY A 43 -1.09 -9.76 3.14
N ALA A 44 -0.48 -10.95 3.16
CA ALA A 44 0.98 -11.09 3.25
C ALA A 44 1.74 -10.36 2.12
N LYS A 45 1.25 -10.46 0.88
CA LYS A 45 1.82 -9.77 -0.29
C LYS A 45 1.74 -8.25 -0.17
N GLU A 46 0.60 -7.74 0.31
CA GLU A 46 0.40 -6.30 0.47
C GLU A 46 1.20 -5.76 1.67
N LEU A 47 1.35 -6.55 2.73
CA LEU A 47 2.23 -6.20 3.85
C LEU A 47 3.69 -6.09 3.40
N GLU A 48 4.18 -7.04 2.59
CA GLU A 48 5.51 -6.97 2.00
C GLU A 48 5.67 -5.73 1.10
N HIS A 49 4.67 -5.45 0.27
CA HIS A 49 4.65 -4.25 -0.58
C HIS A 49 4.73 -2.96 0.24
N TYR A 50 3.88 -2.85 1.26
CA TYR A 50 3.87 -1.72 2.20
C TYR A 50 5.23 -1.55 2.91
N GLN A 51 5.81 -2.64 3.41
CA GLN A 51 7.12 -2.60 4.07
C GLN A 51 8.23 -2.17 3.11
N ARG A 52 8.24 -2.68 1.87
CA ARG A 52 9.18 -2.24 0.83
C ARG A 52 9.04 -0.75 0.53
N LEU A 53 7.81 -0.25 0.42
CA LEU A 53 7.56 1.19 0.22
C LEU A 53 8.01 2.03 1.42
N LYS A 54 7.79 1.54 2.64
CA LYS A 54 8.24 2.22 3.87
C LYS A 54 9.76 2.23 4.02
N GLN A 55 10.44 1.13 3.65
CA GLN A 55 11.89 0.99 3.70
C GLN A 55 12.59 1.83 2.64
N ARG A 56 11.94 2.06 1.49
CA ARG A 56 12.33 3.09 0.52
C ARG A 56 11.97 4.47 1.06
N GLU A 57 12.46 4.78 2.26
CA GLU A 57 12.37 6.10 2.88
C GLU A 57 12.51 7.15 1.78
N ARG A 58 11.50 8.01 1.66
CA ARG A 58 11.37 9.00 0.59
C ARG A 58 12.68 9.79 0.50
N GLU A 59 13.55 9.48 -0.45
CA GLU A 59 14.54 10.44 -0.91
C GLU A 59 13.75 11.54 -1.62
N VAL A 60 13.35 12.55 -0.83
CA VAL A 60 12.65 13.72 -1.35
C VAL A 60 13.69 14.61 -1.98
N PHE A 61 13.99 14.35 -3.24
CA PHE A 61 14.69 15.32 -4.07
C PHE A 61 13.76 16.53 -4.27
N ARG A 62 14.21 17.70 -3.85
CA ARG A 62 13.58 18.96 -4.23
C ARG A 62 13.82 19.15 -5.72
N ALA A 63 12.95 19.93 -6.38
CA ALA A 63 13.15 20.25 -7.80
C ALA A 63 14.53 20.88 -8.09
N VAL A 64 15.15 21.52 -7.10
CA VAL A 64 16.49 22.11 -7.19
C VAL A 64 17.63 21.11 -7.05
N ASP A 65 17.33 19.89 -6.57
CA ASP A 65 18.31 18.82 -6.39
C ASP A 65 18.49 18.00 -7.69
N PHE A 66 17.67 18.27 -8.73
CA PHE A 66 17.80 17.64 -10.04
C PHE A 66 18.71 18.46 -10.94
N ASP A 67 19.76 17.85 -11.46
CA ASP A 67 20.53 18.41 -12.56
C ASP A 67 19.84 18.15 -13.91
N ALA A 68 20.38 18.77 -14.97
CA ALA A 68 19.82 18.67 -16.31
C ALA A 68 19.87 17.24 -16.88
N GLU A 69 20.83 16.42 -16.42
CA GLU A 69 21.00 15.05 -16.87
C GLU A 69 19.90 14.16 -16.27
N MET A 70 19.68 14.24 -14.96
CA MET A 70 18.60 13.54 -14.26
C MET A 70 17.21 13.95 -14.79
N LEU A 71 17.01 15.22 -15.15
CA LEU A 71 15.75 15.68 -15.75
C LEU A 71 15.51 15.04 -17.13
N ALA A 72 16.54 14.96 -17.97
CA ALA A 72 16.44 14.31 -19.28
C ALA A 72 16.14 12.81 -19.16
N GLU A 73 16.74 12.13 -18.18
CA GLU A 73 16.45 10.72 -17.90
C GLU A 73 15.01 10.51 -17.42
N LEU A 74 14.49 11.40 -16.56
CA LEU A 74 13.10 11.34 -16.13
C LEU A 74 12.10 11.60 -17.26
N GLU A 75 12.39 12.57 -18.14
CA GLU A 75 11.56 12.85 -19.33
C GLU A 75 11.47 11.65 -20.27
N GLY A 76 12.55 10.87 -20.37
CA GLY A 76 12.60 9.65 -21.18
C GLY A 76 12.09 8.38 -20.48
N ALA A 77 11.77 8.44 -19.18
CA ALA A 77 11.39 7.26 -18.41
C ALA A 77 9.93 6.85 -18.64
N GLU A 78 9.70 5.55 -18.88
CA GLU A 78 8.35 4.98 -18.92
C GLU A 78 7.95 4.37 -17.57
N TYR A 79 6.71 4.65 -17.15
CA TYR A 79 6.18 4.10 -15.89
C TYR A 79 6.15 2.57 -15.90
N GLY A 80 6.82 1.95 -14.92
CA GLY A 80 6.84 0.49 -14.75
C GLY A 80 7.94 -0.24 -15.52
N VAL A 81 8.80 0.48 -16.24
CA VAL A 81 9.97 -0.08 -16.93
C VAL A 81 11.22 0.25 -16.11
N VAL A 82 11.95 -0.78 -15.66
CA VAL A 82 13.25 -0.57 -15.01
C VAL A 82 14.30 -0.43 -16.11
N ALA A 83 14.94 0.74 -16.20
CA ALA A 83 16.08 0.95 -17.10
C ALA A 83 17.17 -0.11 -16.80
N LYS A 84 17.73 -0.67 -17.87
CA LYS A 84 18.63 -1.84 -17.81
C LYS A 84 20.03 -1.49 -17.32
#